data_AF-A0A401RMJ8-F1
#
_entry.id   AF-A0A401RMJ8-F1
#
_cell.length_a   1.000
_cell.length_b   1.000
_cell.length_c   1.000
_cell.angle_alpha   90.00
_cell.angle_beta   90.00
_cell.angle_gamma   90.00
#
_symmetry.space_group_name_H-M   'P 1'
#
loop_
_entity.id
_entity.type
_entity.pdbx_description
1 polymer ?
#
loop_
_entity_poly.entity_id
_entity_poly.type
_entity_poly.pdbx_seq_one_letter_code
_entity_poly.pdbx_strand_id
1 'polypeptide(L)'
;MLTAASLSLSLLPPLSYSVENGWQLLWLCTGLFSPGKVLLPHVKRFLETRRSESLAGDCLQRLYKLERCGARKNLPHQLEVEAIQCRSTKILHKIYFPNGTDEAFEILTSTKAKDLSENITKHLNLSSAEGLSLFIQVGDKELPKYLRGYHACTKEEAIQNAAFLYRVKFGDDKSQFTHIPKMLKDLVPQDMVRTMSSEEWKKSIVAVCNRHTGKTEDEVKLAFLKQLSRLATFGSAFFEVK
;
A
#
# COMPACT_ATOMS: atom_id res chain seq x y z
N MET A 1 48.95 -27.52 3.91
CA MET A 1 48.27 -26.31 3.42
C MET A 1 47.26 -26.71 2.34
N LEU A 2 46.08 -27.13 2.75
CA LEU A 2 44.91 -27.29 1.86
C LEU A 2 44.10 -26.01 2.02
N THR A 3 43.98 -25.27 0.93
CA THR A 3 43.39 -23.93 0.85
C THR A 3 41.90 -23.96 1.22
N ALA A 4 41.51 -23.11 2.17
CA ALA A 4 40.16 -22.89 2.69
C ALA A 4 39.16 -22.28 1.68
N ALA A 5 39.37 -22.46 0.38
CA ALA A 5 38.56 -21.84 -0.68
C ALA A 5 37.44 -22.77 -1.20
N SER A 6 37.39 -24.04 -0.81
CA SER A 6 36.43 -25.02 -1.35
C SER A 6 35.11 -25.11 -0.57
N LEU A 7 34.99 -24.46 0.60
CA LEU A 7 33.80 -24.55 1.47
C LEU A 7 32.77 -23.42 1.27
N SER A 8 32.96 -22.53 0.27
CA SER A 8 32.04 -21.41 -0.01
C SER A 8 31.02 -21.69 -1.12
N LEU A 9 31.17 -22.76 -1.91
CA LEU A 9 30.35 -22.98 -3.11
C LEU A 9 29.05 -23.78 -2.88
N SER A 10 28.92 -24.52 -1.77
CA SER A 10 27.73 -25.32 -1.46
C SER A 10 26.56 -24.50 -0.88
N LEU A 11 26.79 -23.23 -0.54
CA LEU A 11 25.77 -22.29 -0.05
C LEU A 11 25.19 -21.40 -1.15
N LEU A 12 25.77 -21.44 -2.36
CA LEU A 12 25.25 -20.69 -3.50
C LEU A 12 24.08 -21.48 -4.11
N PRO A 13 22.95 -20.82 -4.42
CA PRO A 13 21.84 -21.50 -5.06
C PRO A 13 22.28 -22.10 -6.41
N PRO A 14 21.60 -23.15 -6.89
CA PRO A 14 21.90 -23.74 -8.20
C PRO A 14 21.96 -22.67 -9.29
N LEU A 15 22.89 -22.81 -10.24
CA LEU A 15 23.07 -21.83 -11.32
C LEU A 15 21.75 -21.56 -12.08
N SER A 16 20.91 -22.58 -12.25
CA SER A 16 19.58 -22.46 -12.86
C SER A 16 18.63 -21.56 -12.07
N TYR A 17 18.62 -21.66 -10.74
CA TYR A 17 17.82 -20.80 -9.86
C TYR A 17 18.30 -19.34 -9.94
N SER A 18 19.62 -19.13 -9.95
CA SER A 18 20.19 -17.79 -10.11
C SER A 18 19.84 -17.17 -11.46
N VAL A 19 19.82 -17.95 -12.54
CA VAL A 19 19.46 -17.49 -13.89
C VAL A 19 17.98 -17.15 -13.96
N GLU A 20 17.10 -17.97 -13.39
CA GLU A 20 15.66 -17.69 -13.32
C GLU A 20 15.39 -16.35 -12.61
N ASN A 21 15.99 -16.13 -11.45
CA ASN A 21 15.88 -14.86 -10.72
C ASN A 21 16.46 -13.67 -11.51
N GLY A 22 17.56 -13.88 -12.23
CA GLY A 22 18.15 -12.85 -13.11
C GLY A 22 17.17 -12.39 -14.19
N TRP A 23 16.42 -13.31 -14.78
CA TRP A 23 15.37 -12.99 -15.76
C TRP A 23 14.19 -12.26 -15.14
N GLN A 24 13.75 -12.64 -13.93
CA GLN A 24 12.69 -11.92 -13.21
C GLN A 24 13.11 -10.48 -12.92
N LEU A 25 14.35 -10.27 -12.46
CA LEU A 25 14.92 -8.94 -12.23
C LEU A 25 14.97 -8.12 -13.52
N LEU A 26 15.39 -8.72 -14.63
CA LEU A 26 15.42 -8.05 -15.93
C LEU A 26 14.01 -7.66 -16.40
N TRP A 27 13.02 -8.52 -16.20
CA TRP A 27 11.62 -8.23 -16.52
C TRP A 27 11.05 -7.06 -15.70
N LEU A 28 11.40 -6.96 -14.41
CA LEU A 28 11.06 -5.81 -13.59
C LEU A 28 11.75 -4.54 -14.11
N CYS A 29 13.07 -4.58 -14.34
CA CYS A 29 13.85 -3.42 -14.80
C CYS A 29 13.34 -2.87 -16.15
N THR A 30 13.07 -3.75 -17.11
CA THR A 30 12.56 -3.38 -18.44
C THR A 30 11.14 -2.82 -18.43
N GLY A 31 10.43 -2.86 -17.30
CA GLY A 31 9.16 -2.17 -17.10
C GLY A 31 9.25 -0.85 -16.34
N LEU A 32 10.44 -0.49 -15.83
CA LEU A 32 10.67 0.71 -15.02
C LEU A 32 11.35 1.83 -15.80
N PHE A 33 12.49 1.53 -16.45
CA PHE A 33 13.32 2.53 -17.11
C PHE A 33 14.03 1.95 -18.33
N SER A 34 14.31 2.82 -19.30
CA SER A 34 15.08 2.44 -20.48
C SER A 34 16.59 2.58 -20.19
N PRO A 35 17.44 1.64 -20.64
CA PRO A 35 18.88 1.81 -20.64
C PRO A 35 19.32 3.10 -21.36
N GLY A 36 20.50 3.61 -21.01
CA GLY A 36 21.10 4.74 -21.73
C GLY A 36 21.34 4.42 -23.22
N LYS A 37 21.39 5.45 -24.07
CA LYS A 37 21.51 5.33 -25.54
C LYS A 37 22.64 4.41 -26.01
N VAL A 38 23.77 4.40 -25.29
CA VAL A 38 24.93 3.54 -25.60
C VAL A 38 24.64 2.07 -25.28
N LEU A 39 23.95 1.78 -24.18
CA LEU A 39 23.71 0.42 -23.71
C LEU A 39 22.50 -0.23 -24.40
N LEU A 40 21.51 0.56 -24.81
CA LEU A 40 20.23 0.10 -25.35
C LEU A 40 20.38 -0.89 -26.53
N PRO A 41 21.23 -0.67 -27.55
CA PRO A 41 21.41 -1.61 -28.65
C PRO A 41 21.90 -2.99 -28.18
N HIS A 42 22.78 -3.01 -27.18
CA HIS A 42 23.33 -4.25 -26.63
C HIS A 42 22.28 -5.02 -25.82
N VAL A 43 21.45 -4.32 -25.05
CA VAL A 43 20.33 -4.95 -24.31
C VAL A 43 19.30 -5.53 -25.27
N LYS A 44 18.91 -4.78 -26.32
CA LYS A 44 18.01 -5.30 -27.36
C LYS A 44 18.59 -6.55 -28.02
N ARG A 45 19.87 -6.52 -28.41
CA ARG A 45 20.56 -7.68 -29.00
C ARG A 45 20.64 -8.88 -28.04
N PHE A 46 20.88 -8.63 -26.75
CA PHE A 46 20.92 -9.67 -25.72
C PHE A 46 19.58 -10.41 -25.63
N LEU A 47 18.46 -9.67 -25.61
CA LEU A 47 17.11 -10.22 -25.57
C LEU A 47 16.76 -10.96 -26.87
N GLU A 48 17.10 -10.37 -28.03
CA GLU A 48 16.81 -10.94 -29.35
C GLU A 48 17.54 -12.25 -29.63
N THR A 49 18.72 -12.45 -29.04
CA THR A 49 19.52 -13.69 -29.22
C THR A 49 19.09 -14.81 -28.27
N ARG A 50 18.25 -14.50 -27.26
CA ARG A 50 17.80 -15.45 -26.23
C ARG A 50 16.28 -15.64 -26.26
N ARG A 51 15.67 -15.65 -27.44
CA ARG A 51 14.21 -15.80 -27.62
C ARG A 51 13.64 -17.12 -27.08
N SER A 52 14.48 -18.13 -26.83
CA SER A 52 14.09 -19.38 -26.18
C SER A 52 13.78 -19.21 -24.69
N GLU A 53 14.25 -18.12 -24.07
CA GLU A 53 13.98 -17.80 -22.67
C GLU A 53 12.59 -17.19 -22.53
N SER A 54 11.82 -17.67 -21.57
CA SER A 54 10.39 -17.34 -21.43
C SER A 54 10.12 -15.84 -21.30
N LEU A 55 10.99 -15.09 -20.62
CA LEU A 55 10.81 -13.67 -20.35
C LEU A 55 11.46 -12.74 -21.39
N ALA A 56 12.26 -13.27 -22.33
CA ALA A 56 13.01 -12.43 -23.26
C ALA A 56 12.10 -11.62 -24.20
N GLY A 57 11.03 -12.24 -24.70
CA GLY A 57 10.03 -11.59 -25.53
C GLY A 57 9.33 -10.44 -24.80
N ASP A 58 8.80 -10.71 -23.61
CA ASP A 58 8.15 -9.71 -22.76
C ASP A 58 9.08 -8.55 -22.39
N CYS A 59 10.33 -8.84 -22.01
CA CYS A 59 11.33 -7.81 -21.71
C CYS A 59 11.54 -6.86 -22.89
N LEU A 60 11.62 -7.40 -24.11
CA LEU A 60 11.81 -6.61 -25.33
C LEU A 60 10.58 -5.73 -25.63
N GLN A 61 9.37 -6.29 -25.49
CA GLN A 61 8.12 -5.53 -25.65
C GLN A 61 8.01 -4.38 -24.65
N ARG A 62 8.38 -4.62 -23.39
CA ARG A 62 8.34 -3.62 -22.33
C ARG A 62 9.33 -2.48 -22.59
N LEU A 63 10.54 -2.78 -23.09
CA LEU A 63 11.50 -1.75 -23.52
C LEU A 63 10.92 -0.86 -24.63
N TYR A 64 10.32 -1.44 -25.68
CA TYR A 64 9.71 -0.66 -26.75
C TYR A 64 8.56 0.23 -26.24
N LYS A 65 7.82 -0.23 -25.23
CA LYS A 65 6.74 0.57 -24.62
C LYS A 65 7.30 1.71 -23.76
N LEU A 66 8.38 1.49 -23.01
CA LEU A 66 9.05 2.53 -22.22
C LEU A 66 9.60 3.67 -23.09
N GLU A 67 10.10 3.37 -24.29
CA GLU A 67 10.55 4.40 -25.24
C GLU A 67 9.42 5.37 -25.62
N ARG A 68 8.14 4.96 -25.50
CA ARG A 68 6.96 5.79 -25.80
C ARG A 68 6.34 6.41 -24.55
N CYS A 69 6.29 5.66 -23.44
CA CYS A 69 5.57 6.06 -22.22
C CYS A 69 6.44 6.80 -21.20
N GLY A 70 7.77 6.76 -21.34
CA GLY A 70 8.71 7.32 -20.39
C GLY A 70 8.97 6.41 -19.19
N ALA A 71 9.94 6.80 -18.35
CA ALA A 71 10.33 6.03 -17.18
C ALA A 71 9.38 6.23 -15.98
N ARG A 72 9.26 5.18 -15.17
CA ARG A 72 8.59 5.20 -13.87
C ARG A 72 9.40 5.99 -12.85
N LYS A 73 8.70 6.63 -11.91
CA LYS A 73 9.30 7.33 -10.76
C LYS A 73 9.44 6.46 -9.51
N ASN A 74 8.60 5.43 -9.39
CA ASN A 74 8.51 4.57 -8.21
C ASN A 74 9.05 3.17 -8.51
N LEU A 75 9.52 2.49 -7.46
CA LEU A 75 9.96 1.10 -7.46
C LEU A 75 8.84 0.13 -7.95
N PRO A 76 9.16 -1.12 -8.29
CA PRO A 76 8.14 -2.11 -8.62
C PRO A 76 7.15 -2.27 -7.48
N HIS A 77 5.87 -2.28 -7.80
CA HIS A 77 4.83 -2.56 -6.82
C HIS A 77 4.85 -4.04 -6.43
N GLN A 78 4.39 -4.38 -5.23
CA GLN A 78 4.36 -5.75 -4.73
C GLN A 78 3.64 -6.71 -5.68
N LEU A 79 2.52 -6.28 -6.28
CA LEU A 79 1.79 -7.06 -7.31
C LEU A 79 2.65 -7.43 -8.53
N GLU A 80 3.60 -6.58 -8.92
CA GLU A 80 4.51 -6.86 -10.04
C GLU A 80 5.53 -7.95 -9.66
N VAL A 81 6.01 -7.89 -8.41
CA VAL A 81 6.95 -8.86 -7.85
C VAL A 81 6.27 -10.21 -7.66
N GLU A 82 5.07 -10.24 -7.10
CA GLU A 82 4.28 -11.46 -6.89
C GLU A 82 3.91 -12.10 -8.23
N ALA A 83 3.49 -11.32 -9.22
CA ALA A 83 3.17 -11.85 -10.55
C ALA A 83 4.35 -12.63 -11.15
N ILE A 84 5.55 -12.03 -11.15
CA ILE A 84 6.71 -12.64 -11.77
C ILE A 84 7.28 -13.81 -10.96
N GLN A 85 7.19 -13.76 -9.63
CA GLN A 85 7.52 -14.90 -8.75
C GLN A 85 6.58 -16.08 -8.96
N CYS A 86 5.31 -15.82 -9.27
CA CYS A 86 4.32 -16.82 -9.68
C CYS A 86 4.45 -17.23 -11.16
N ARG A 87 5.57 -16.88 -11.82
CA ARG A 87 5.85 -17.21 -13.24
C ARG A 87 4.80 -16.67 -14.21
N SER A 88 4.16 -15.55 -13.87
CA SER A 88 3.20 -14.85 -14.72
C SER A 88 3.75 -13.50 -15.17
N THR A 89 3.61 -13.18 -16.45
CA THR A 89 3.88 -11.83 -16.97
C THR A 89 2.64 -10.93 -16.95
N LYS A 90 1.49 -11.48 -16.55
CA LYS A 90 0.23 -10.74 -16.39
C LYS A 90 0.08 -10.27 -14.95
N ILE A 91 -0.10 -8.97 -14.77
CA ILE A 91 -0.37 -8.36 -13.46
C ILE A 91 -1.88 -8.09 -13.40
N LEU A 92 -2.58 -8.76 -12.49
CA LEU A 92 -4.02 -8.58 -12.30
C LEU A 92 -4.26 -7.72 -11.05
N HIS A 93 -5.02 -6.64 -11.20
CA HIS A 93 -5.43 -5.80 -10.09
C HIS A 93 -6.95 -5.87 -9.93
N LYS A 94 -7.40 -6.18 -8.71
CA LYS A 94 -8.81 -6.21 -8.36
C LYS A 94 -9.37 -4.78 -8.28
N ILE A 95 -10.49 -4.54 -8.94
CA ILE A 95 -11.22 -3.27 -8.95
C ILE A 95 -12.58 -3.52 -8.30
N TYR A 96 -12.90 -2.70 -7.31
CA TYR A 96 -14.16 -2.77 -6.58
C TYR A 96 -15.13 -1.73 -7.14
N PHE A 97 -16.38 -2.13 -7.31
CA PHE A 97 -17.44 -1.30 -7.86
C PHE A 97 -18.45 -0.86 -6.78
N PRO A 98 -19.13 0.29 -6.97
CA PRO A 98 -20.08 0.80 -5.98
C PRO A 98 -21.29 -0.10 -5.69
N ASN A 99 -21.61 -1.03 -6.59
CA ASN A 99 -22.66 -2.04 -6.41
C ASN A 99 -22.22 -3.20 -5.49
N GLY A 100 -21.01 -3.15 -4.94
CA GLY A 100 -20.45 -4.18 -4.07
C GLY A 100 -19.80 -5.36 -4.80
N THR A 101 -19.71 -5.33 -6.13
CA THR A 101 -18.97 -6.35 -6.89
C THR A 101 -17.50 -5.99 -7.04
N ASP A 102 -16.68 -6.97 -7.40
CA ASP A 102 -15.28 -6.75 -7.76
C ASP A 102 -14.89 -7.60 -8.97
N GLU A 103 -13.97 -7.07 -9.79
CA GLU A 103 -13.43 -7.77 -10.96
C GLU A 103 -11.93 -7.51 -11.08
N ALA A 104 -11.19 -8.49 -11.60
CA ALA A 104 -9.76 -8.37 -11.83
C ALA A 104 -9.48 -7.82 -13.24
N PHE A 105 -8.76 -6.70 -13.32
CA PHE A 105 -8.31 -6.10 -14.56
C PHE A 105 -6.83 -6.34 -14.77
N GLU A 106 -6.45 -6.70 -16.00
CA GLU A 106 -5.04 -6.77 -16.38
C GLU A 106 -4.45 -5.36 -16.49
N ILE A 107 -3.37 -5.12 -15.76
CA ILE A 107 -2.61 -3.89 -15.79
C ILE A 107 -1.18 -4.16 -16.25
N LEU A 108 -0.59 -3.15 -16.86
CA LEU A 108 0.80 -3.15 -17.28
C LEU A 108 1.57 -2.16 -16.41
N THR A 109 2.89 -2.28 -16.36
CA THR A 109 3.74 -1.36 -15.59
C THR A 109 3.67 0.08 -16.08
N SER A 110 3.22 0.26 -17.33
CA SER A 110 3.00 1.53 -18.02
C SER A 110 1.53 1.99 -18.01
N THR A 111 0.60 1.19 -17.46
CA THR A 111 -0.83 1.55 -17.40
C THR A 111 -1.03 2.79 -16.54
N LYS A 112 -1.62 3.83 -17.12
CA LYS A 112 -2.02 5.04 -16.41
C LYS A 112 -3.46 4.89 -15.89
N ALA A 113 -3.82 5.73 -14.92
CA ALA A 113 -5.19 5.76 -14.38
C ALA A 113 -6.25 5.95 -15.48
N LYS A 114 -5.99 6.85 -16.44
CA LYS A 114 -6.87 7.07 -17.59
C LYS A 114 -7.04 5.81 -18.45
N ASP A 115 -5.95 5.13 -18.78
CA ASP A 115 -6.00 3.90 -19.59
C ASP A 115 -6.85 2.81 -18.90
N LEU A 116 -6.71 2.69 -17.57
CA LEU A 116 -7.51 1.74 -16.79
C LEU A 116 -8.99 2.15 -16.74
N SER A 117 -9.30 3.43 -16.54
CA SER A 117 -10.68 3.93 -16.60
C SER A 117 -11.33 3.66 -17.95
N GLU A 118 -10.60 3.85 -19.06
CA GLU A 118 -11.09 3.54 -20.41
C GLU A 118 -11.33 2.03 -20.58
N ASN A 119 -10.43 1.18 -20.08
CA ASN A 119 -10.61 -0.27 -20.12
C ASN A 119 -11.85 -0.72 -19.32
N ILE A 120 -12.07 -0.17 -18.13
CA ILE A 120 -13.25 -0.45 -17.30
C ILE A 120 -14.53 0.00 -18.02
N THR A 121 -14.52 1.22 -18.58
CA THR A 121 -15.65 1.78 -19.33
C THR A 121 -16.05 0.87 -20.49
N LYS A 122 -15.07 0.40 -21.25
CA LYS A 122 -15.28 -0.55 -22.34
C LYS A 122 -15.81 -1.90 -21.84
N HIS A 123 -15.25 -2.42 -20.75
CA HIS A 123 -15.67 -3.72 -20.18
C HIS A 123 -17.12 -3.70 -19.70
N LEU A 124 -17.52 -2.60 -19.04
CA LEU A 124 -18.87 -2.41 -18.51
C LEU A 124 -19.87 -1.88 -19.56
N ASN A 125 -19.46 -1.71 -20.82
CA ASN A 125 -20.27 -1.14 -21.90
C ASN A 125 -20.86 0.24 -21.56
N LEU A 126 -20.09 1.09 -20.89
CA LEU A 126 -20.46 2.47 -20.59
C LEU A 126 -20.22 3.37 -21.80
N SER A 127 -21.02 4.43 -21.94
CA SER A 127 -20.94 5.36 -23.07
C SER A 127 -19.71 6.28 -23.01
N SER A 128 -19.21 6.61 -21.82
CA SER A 128 -18.05 7.49 -21.61
C SER A 128 -17.35 7.21 -20.29
N ALA A 129 -16.04 7.45 -20.25
CA ALA A 129 -15.23 7.45 -19.03
C ALA A 129 -15.24 8.81 -18.31
N GLU A 130 -15.91 9.81 -18.87
CA GLU A 130 -15.98 11.16 -18.31
C GLU A 130 -16.68 11.15 -16.94
N GLY A 131 -16.06 11.79 -15.95
CA GLY A 131 -16.54 11.79 -14.56
C GLY A 131 -16.19 10.53 -13.75
N LEU A 132 -15.68 9.46 -14.39
CA LEU A 132 -15.17 8.30 -13.67
C LEU A 132 -13.79 8.61 -13.07
N SER A 133 -13.60 8.21 -11.82
CA SER A 133 -12.32 8.32 -11.12
C SER A 133 -12.01 7.03 -10.38
N LEU A 134 -10.72 6.68 -10.34
CA LEU A 134 -10.22 5.58 -9.55
C LEU A 134 -9.92 6.07 -8.13
N PHE A 135 -10.40 5.33 -7.13
CA PHE A 135 -10.12 5.61 -5.73
C PHE A 135 -9.33 4.46 -5.13
N ILE A 136 -8.22 4.78 -4.46
CA ILE A 136 -7.45 3.77 -3.72
C ILE A 136 -8.03 3.69 -2.31
N GLN A 137 -8.58 2.55 -1.94
CA GLN A 137 -9.01 2.30 -0.55
C GLN A 137 -7.80 1.80 0.26
N VAL A 138 -7.04 2.76 0.81
CA VAL A 138 -5.89 2.47 1.69
C VAL A 138 -6.33 2.56 3.15
N GLY A 139 -6.61 1.43 3.80
CA GLY A 139 -6.79 1.31 5.26
C GLY A 139 -7.58 2.44 5.95
N ASP A 140 -7.34 2.66 7.24
CA ASP A 140 -7.98 3.72 8.01
C ASP A 140 -7.47 5.11 7.60
N LYS A 141 -7.97 5.66 6.49
CA LYS A 141 -7.69 7.05 6.06
C LYS A 141 -8.17 8.10 7.05
N GLU A 142 -9.17 7.76 7.86
CA GLU A 142 -9.79 8.67 8.81
C GLU A 142 -8.95 8.81 10.09
N LEU A 143 -8.18 7.77 10.48
CA LEU A 143 -7.35 7.84 11.69
C LEU A 143 -6.28 8.96 11.61
N PRO A 144 -5.47 9.08 10.53
CA PRO A 144 -4.54 10.19 10.40
C PRO A 144 -5.23 11.57 10.42
N LYS A 145 -6.43 11.70 9.83
CA LYS A 145 -7.18 12.97 9.82
C LYS A 145 -7.69 13.33 11.22
N TYR A 146 -8.19 12.33 11.94
CA TYR A 146 -8.59 12.45 13.34
C TYR A 146 -7.43 12.89 14.22
N LEU A 147 -6.28 12.21 14.16
CA LEU A 147 -5.11 12.55 14.98
C LEU A 147 -4.51 13.92 14.65
N ARG A 148 -4.68 14.41 13.43
CA ARG A 148 -4.29 15.78 13.05
C ARG A 148 -5.21 16.87 13.59
N GLY A 149 -6.38 16.53 14.14
CA GLY A 149 -7.35 17.51 14.62
C GLY A 149 -8.24 18.11 13.51
N TYR A 150 -8.37 17.44 12.37
CA TYR A 150 -9.24 17.92 11.29
C TYR A 150 -10.74 17.71 11.56
N HIS A 151 -11.06 16.96 12.60
CA HIS A 151 -12.42 16.65 13.03
C HIS A 151 -12.69 17.32 14.37
N ALA A 152 -13.70 18.19 14.41
CA ALA A 152 -14.17 18.72 15.69
C ALA A 152 -14.70 17.57 16.55
N CYS A 153 -14.21 17.45 17.78
CA CYS A 153 -14.72 16.48 18.75
C CYS A 153 -14.64 17.05 20.17
N THR A 154 -15.50 16.55 21.05
CA THR A 154 -15.47 16.92 22.47
C THR A 154 -14.38 16.17 23.22
N LYS A 155 -14.05 16.61 24.44
CA LYS A 155 -13.08 15.91 25.30
C LYS A 155 -13.53 14.47 25.57
N GLU A 156 -14.82 14.27 25.81
CA GLU A 156 -15.43 12.98 26.08
C GLU A 156 -15.30 12.03 24.88
N GLU A 157 -15.57 12.55 23.67
CA GLU A 157 -15.39 11.80 22.43
C GLU A 157 -13.93 11.44 22.19
N ALA A 158 -13.01 12.36 22.47
CA ALA A 158 -11.58 12.12 22.34
C ALA A 158 -11.07 11.05 23.32
N ILE A 159 -11.55 11.05 24.57
CA ILE A 159 -11.24 10.00 25.55
C ILE A 159 -11.76 8.63 25.05
N GLN A 160 -12.99 8.60 24.53
CA GLN A 160 -13.60 7.37 24.03
C GLN A 160 -12.82 6.81 22.82
N ASN A 161 -12.50 7.67 21.86
CA ASN A 161 -11.73 7.29 20.68
C ASN A 161 -10.30 6.86 21.04
N ALA A 162 -9.64 7.54 21.97
CA ALA A 162 -8.33 7.15 22.45
C ALA A 162 -8.33 5.74 23.09
N ALA A 163 -9.40 5.38 23.80
CA ALA A 163 -9.57 4.02 24.34
C ALA A 163 -9.81 2.97 23.24
N PHE A 164 -10.53 3.32 22.17
CA PHE A 164 -10.66 2.46 20.98
C PHE A 164 -9.31 2.25 20.30
N LEU A 165 -8.55 3.33 20.06
CA LEU A 165 -7.24 3.25 19.42
C LEU A 165 -6.22 2.47 20.27
N TYR A 166 -6.27 2.61 21.59
CA TYR A 166 -5.49 1.77 22.49
C TYR A 166 -5.81 0.29 22.28
N ARG A 167 -7.10 -0.08 22.25
CA ARG A 167 -7.52 -1.48 22.08
C ARG A 167 -7.16 -2.03 20.70
N VAL A 168 -7.25 -1.24 19.63
CA VAL A 168 -6.79 -1.67 18.31
C VAL A 168 -5.29 -1.99 18.33
N LYS A 169 -4.49 -1.24 19.10
CA LYS A 169 -3.04 -1.46 19.18
C LYS A 169 -2.61 -2.58 20.13
N PHE A 170 -3.28 -2.72 21.26
CA PHE A 170 -2.81 -3.53 22.39
C PHE A 170 -3.83 -4.57 22.88
N GLY A 171 -5.00 -4.65 22.26
CA GLY A 171 -6.09 -5.50 22.73
C GLY A 171 -6.53 -5.13 24.16
N ASP A 172 -6.65 -6.15 25.01
CA ASP A 172 -6.94 -6.00 26.43
C ASP A 172 -5.68 -6.05 27.33
N ASP A 173 -4.47 -5.92 26.75
CA ASP A 173 -3.22 -5.84 27.52
C ASP A 173 -3.18 -4.57 28.37
N LYS A 174 -3.34 -4.72 29.68
CA LYS A 174 -3.33 -3.59 30.64
C LYS A 174 -1.92 -3.16 31.05
N SER A 175 -0.89 -3.94 30.72
CA SER A 175 0.50 -3.59 31.08
C SER A 175 0.98 -2.33 30.36
N GLN A 176 0.40 -2.02 29.18
CA GLN A 176 0.72 -0.82 28.41
C GLN A 176 0.10 0.48 28.96
N PHE A 177 -0.78 0.42 29.97
CA PHE A 177 -1.38 1.62 30.57
C PHE A 177 -0.35 2.60 31.13
N THR A 178 0.78 2.10 31.61
CA THR A 178 1.90 2.92 32.11
C THR A 178 2.56 3.75 31.00
N HIS A 179 2.44 3.31 29.74
CA HIS A 179 3.04 3.97 28.57
C HIS A 179 2.10 4.96 27.87
N ILE A 180 0.80 4.99 28.21
CA ILE A 180 -0.19 5.92 27.61
C ILE A 180 0.33 7.37 27.53
N PRO A 181 0.90 7.97 28.60
CA PRO A 181 1.43 9.34 28.55
C PRO A 181 2.44 9.59 27.41
N LYS A 182 3.23 8.58 27.05
CA LYS A 182 4.27 8.67 26.01
C LYS A 182 3.74 8.47 24.58
N MET A 183 2.53 7.94 24.44
CA MET A 183 1.91 7.63 23.14
C MET A 183 0.65 8.46 22.87
N LEU A 184 0.38 9.52 23.63
CA LEU A 184 -0.82 10.37 23.45
C LEU A 184 -0.96 10.91 22.03
N LYS A 185 0.15 11.24 21.36
CA LYS A 185 0.17 11.68 19.95
C LYS A 185 -0.41 10.66 18.96
N ASP A 186 -0.47 9.39 19.35
CA ASP A 186 -1.02 8.33 18.51
C ASP A 186 -2.46 7.93 18.92
N LEU A 187 -3.01 8.55 19.97
CA LEU A 187 -4.32 8.23 20.54
C LEU A 187 -5.27 9.43 20.58
N VAL A 188 -4.74 10.65 20.68
CA VAL A 188 -5.50 11.89 20.91
C VAL A 188 -5.18 12.89 19.79
N PRO A 189 -6.18 13.64 19.27
CA PRO A 189 -5.96 14.71 18.30
C PRO A 189 -4.95 15.74 18.78
N GLN A 190 -4.05 16.15 17.89
CA GLN A 190 -2.90 17.01 18.20
C GLN A 190 -3.29 18.32 18.90
N ASP A 191 -4.39 18.93 18.48
CA ASP A 191 -4.99 20.14 19.04
C ASP A 191 -5.54 19.92 20.46
N MET A 192 -5.93 18.68 20.80
CA MET A 192 -6.51 18.33 22.10
C MET A 192 -5.49 17.85 23.13
N VAL A 193 -4.30 17.38 22.72
CA VAL A 193 -3.29 16.80 23.64
C VAL A 193 -3.00 17.72 24.83
N ARG A 194 -2.95 19.04 24.60
CA ARG A 194 -2.61 20.04 25.63
C ARG A 194 -3.77 20.48 26.53
N THR A 195 -4.98 19.94 26.33
CA THR A 195 -6.18 20.38 27.05
C THR A 195 -6.33 19.80 28.47
N MET A 196 -5.50 18.82 28.82
CA MET A 196 -5.34 18.26 30.17
C MET A 196 -3.95 17.63 30.30
N SER A 197 -3.53 17.30 31.52
CA SER A 197 -2.23 16.68 31.76
C SER A 197 -2.14 15.26 31.20
N SER A 198 -0.93 14.77 30.97
CA SER A 198 -0.73 13.41 30.42
C SER A 198 -1.25 12.31 31.35
N GLU A 199 -1.18 12.52 32.67
CA GLU A 199 -1.72 11.60 33.66
C GLU A 199 -3.26 11.66 33.74
N GLU A 200 -3.88 12.82 33.53
CA GLU A 200 -5.34 12.94 33.44
C GLU A 200 -5.90 12.25 32.19
N TRP A 201 -5.22 12.40 31.05
CA TRP A 201 -5.55 11.65 29.83
C TRP A 201 -5.49 10.16 30.09
N LYS A 202 -4.37 9.67 30.64
CA LYS A 202 -4.19 8.26 31.00
C LYS A 202 -5.30 7.77 31.92
N LYS A 203 -5.61 8.49 33.00
CA LYS A 203 -6.66 8.12 33.95
C LYS A 203 -8.02 7.97 33.25
N SER A 204 -8.36 8.92 32.39
CA SER A 204 -9.64 8.94 31.66
C SER A 204 -9.74 7.82 30.63
N ILE A 205 -8.67 7.60 29.85
CA ILE A 205 -8.60 6.52 28.84
C ILE A 205 -8.70 5.15 29.51
N VAL A 206 -7.93 4.91 30.58
CA VAL A 206 -7.97 3.65 31.35
C VAL A 206 -9.37 3.37 31.90
N ALA A 207 -10.07 4.40 32.37
CA ALA A 207 -11.43 4.26 32.87
C ALA A 207 -12.42 3.81 31.78
N VAL A 208 -12.19 4.17 30.50
CA VAL A 208 -13.02 3.70 29.37
C VAL A 208 -12.57 2.31 28.90
N CYS A 209 -11.27 2.03 28.83
CA CYS A 209 -10.75 0.72 28.47
C CYS A 209 -11.32 -0.38 29.39
N ASN A 210 -11.36 -0.12 30.70
CA ASN A 210 -11.91 -1.04 31.69
C ASN A 210 -13.44 -1.25 31.57
N ARG A 211 -14.17 -0.31 30.98
CA ARG A 211 -15.63 -0.42 30.77
C ARG A 211 -16.01 -1.24 29.53
N HIS A 212 -15.09 -1.41 28.58
CA HIS A 212 -15.36 -2.03 27.29
C HIS A 212 -14.48 -3.25 27.00
N THR A 213 -14.27 -4.15 27.96
CA THR A 213 -13.46 -5.37 27.76
C THR A 213 -14.13 -6.36 26.80
N GLY A 214 -13.33 -7.14 26.06
CA GLY A 214 -13.82 -8.28 25.26
C GLY A 214 -14.41 -7.94 23.89
N LYS A 215 -14.24 -6.70 23.39
CA LYS A 215 -14.55 -6.37 21.99
C LYS A 215 -13.40 -6.77 21.07
N THR A 216 -13.71 -7.29 19.90
CA THR A 216 -12.69 -7.63 18.88
C THR A 216 -12.11 -6.36 18.24
N GLU A 217 -10.94 -6.48 17.61
CA GLU A 217 -10.31 -5.36 16.89
C GLU A 217 -11.26 -4.76 15.84
N ASP A 218 -11.95 -5.61 15.07
CA ASP A 218 -12.87 -5.18 14.02
C ASP A 218 -14.12 -4.47 14.57
N GLU A 219 -14.67 -4.93 15.69
CA GLU A 219 -15.77 -4.25 16.38
C GLU A 219 -15.36 -2.86 16.86
N VAL A 220 -14.13 -2.71 17.33
CA VAL A 220 -13.58 -1.45 17.82
C VAL A 220 -13.31 -0.49 16.66
N LYS A 221 -12.70 -0.95 15.57
CA LYS A 221 -12.53 -0.16 14.34
C LYS A 221 -13.87 0.30 13.80
N LEU A 222 -14.86 -0.60 13.75
CA LEU A 222 -16.20 -0.26 13.29
C LEU A 222 -16.88 0.76 14.22
N ALA A 223 -16.71 0.65 15.54
CA ALA A 223 -17.25 1.62 16.49
C ALA A 223 -16.62 3.01 16.33
N PHE A 224 -15.28 3.08 16.16
CA PHE A 224 -14.55 4.30 15.88
C PHE A 224 -15.05 4.97 14.59
N LEU A 225 -15.16 4.20 13.50
CA LEU A 225 -15.67 4.71 12.22
C LEU A 225 -17.13 5.16 12.31
N LYS A 226 -18.00 4.42 13.01
CA LYS A 226 -19.41 4.82 13.24
C LYS A 226 -19.56 6.12 14.02
N GLN A 227 -18.60 6.43 14.89
CA GLN A 227 -18.59 7.69 15.62
C GLN A 227 -18.15 8.84 14.72
N LEU A 228 -17.05 8.67 13.98
CA LEU A 228 -16.55 9.68 13.04
C LEU A 228 -17.52 9.94 11.88
N SER A 229 -18.25 8.92 11.41
CA SER A 229 -19.15 9.03 10.26
C SER A 229 -20.33 9.99 10.49
N ARG A 230 -20.54 10.46 11.73
CA ARG A 230 -21.58 11.44 12.07
C ARG A 230 -21.10 12.88 11.86
N LEU A 231 -19.80 13.09 11.67
CA LEU A 231 -19.22 14.41 11.51
C LEU A 231 -19.35 14.87 10.05
N ALA A 232 -19.72 16.13 9.84
CA ALA A 232 -19.85 16.72 8.50
C ALA A 232 -18.54 16.66 7.69
N THR A 233 -17.40 16.56 8.38
CA THR A 233 -16.06 16.48 7.80
C THR A 233 -15.58 15.05 7.51
N PHE A 234 -16.37 14.03 7.83
CA PHE A 234 -16.00 12.64 7.58
C PHE A 234 -15.79 12.37 6.08
N GLY A 235 -14.76 11.60 5.75
CA GLY A 235 -14.44 11.29 4.35
C GLY A 235 -13.94 12.49 3.53
N SER A 236 -13.75 13.66 4.14
CA SER A 236 -13.28 14.86 3.46
C SER A 236 -11.78 14.81 3.16
N ALA A 237 -11.36 15.51 2.12
CA ALA A 237 -9.96 15.84 1.87
C ALA A 237 -9.66 17.22 2.47
N PHE A 238 -8.61 17.32 3.28
CA PHE A 238 -8.19 18.58 3.90
C PHE A 238 -6.94 19.11 3.21
N PHE A 239 -6.92 20.41 2.96
CA PHE A 239 -5.81 21.12 2.37
C PHE A 239 -5.47 22.32 3.25
N GLU A 240 -4.20 22.44 3.64
CA GLU A 240 -3.68 23.67 4.26
C GLU A 240 -3.35 24.66 3.15
N VAL A 241 -4.08 25.77 3.11
CA VAL A 241 -3.89 26.82 2.11
C VAL A 241 -3.21 28.01 2.78
N LYS A 242 -2.16 28.55 2.14
CA LYS A 242 -1.46 29.77 2.56
C LYS A 242 -2.04 30.99 1.86
#